data_AF-A0A4D7ATB1-F1
#
_entry.id   AF-A0A4D7ATB1-F1
#
_cell.length_a   1.000
_cell.length_b   1.000
_cell.length_c   1.000
_cell.angle_alpha   90.00
_cell.angle_beta   90.00
_cell.angle_gamma   90.00
#
_symmetry.space_group_name_H-M   'P 1'
#
loop_
_entity.id
_entity.type
_entity.pdbx_description
1 polymer ?
#
loop_
_entity_poly.entity_id
_entity_poly.type
_entity_poly.pdbx_seq_one_letter_code
_entity_poly.pdbx_strand_id
1 'polypeptide(L)'
;MLENFASFYRKAASVRDILEKAPFPEKARFQITKVIELPKEQYRRYMNELLRDVSFISRNVSDMGFDGKTETFLCLFVTCRDVNTGLLVESEGFGYARYAAFIPEKSALSLDGIPTERASEKYLCRHPTPER
;
A
#
# COMPACT_ATOMS: atom_id res chain seq x y z
N MET A 1 16.36 -7.57 -14.78
CA MET A 1 15.18 -7.18 -13.99
C MET A 1 15.30 -5.69 -13.73
N LEU A 2 14.30 -4.88 -14.06
CA LEU A 2 14.30 -3.46 -13.72
C LEU A 2 14.17 -3.38 -12.19
N GLU A 3 15.20 -2.84 -11.54
CA GLU A 3 15.17 -2.60 -10.09
C GLU A 3 14.26 -1.40 -9.83
N ASN A 4 13.11 -1.64 -9.18
CA ASN A 4 12.20 -0.57 -8.82
C ASN A 4 12.57 -0.02 -7.45
N PHE A 5 12.62 1.30 -7.33
CA PHE A 5 12.93 1.99 -6.08
C PHE A 5 11.84 3.00 -5.72
N ALA A 6 11.52 3.09 -4.44
CA ALA A 6 10.59 4.08 -3.90
C ALA A 6 11.07 4.60 -2.54
N SER A 7 10.63 5.81 -2.21
CA SER A 7 10.83 6.42 -0.89
C SER A 7 9.65 6.04 0.00
N PHE A 8 9.93 5.33 1.08
CA PHE A 8 8.90 4.86 2.01
C PHE A 8 8.79 5.78 3.22
N TYR A 9 7.62 5.77 3.84
CA TYR A 9 7.32 6.60 4.99
C TYR A 9 6.72 5.73 6.07
N ARG A 10 7.42 5.67 7.20
CA ARG A 10 6.97 4.88 8.34
C ARG A 10 5.88 5.63 9.09
N LYS A 11 4.75 4.96 9.29
CA LYS A 11 3.58 5.45 10.04
C LYS A 11 3.08 6.81 9.57
N ALA A 12 3.05 7.02 8.25
CA ALA A 12 2.41 8.20 7.68
C ALA A 12 0.90 8.14 7.93
N ALA A 13 0.29 9.24 8.39
CA ALA A 13 -1.15 9.29 8.65
C ALA A 13 -1.98 9.44 7.36
N SER A 14 -1.41 10.10 6.34
CA SER A 14 -2.06 10.42 5.07
C SER A 14 -1.03 10.62 3.96
N VAL A 15 -1.47 10.72 2.70
CA VAL A 15 -0.62 11.13 1.57
C VAL A 15 -0.03 12.51 1.79
N ARG A 16 -0.76 13.44 2.41
CA ARG A 16 -0.23 14.77 2.75
C ARG A 16 0.98 14.65 3.69
N ASP A 17 0.89 13.76 4.67
CA ASP A 17 1.95 13.49 5.63
C ASP A 17 3.21 12.89 4.97
N ILE A 18 3.02 12.06 3.92
CA ILE A 18 4.11 11.57 3.05
C ILE A 18 4.83 12.72 2.36
N LEU A 19 4.09 13.73 1.88
CA LEU A 19 4.69 14.86 1.15
C LEU A 19 5.41 15.86 2.05
N GLU A 20 5.05 15.93 3.34
CA GLU A 20 5.61 16.88 4.31
C GLU A 20 6.75 16.30 5.16
N LYS A 21 6.86 14.96 5.27
CA LYS A 21 7.88 14.29 6.09
C LYS A 21 9.13 13.91 5.31
N ALA A 22 10.20 13.61 6.04
CA ALA A 22 11.36 12.93 5.46
C ALA A 22 11.04 11.44 5.27
N PRO A 23 11.38 10.86 4.10
CA PRO A 23 11.22 9.43 3.88
C PRO A 23 12.17 8.61 4.75
N PHE A 24 11.70 7.46 5.21
CA PHE A 24 12.50 6.45 5.87
C PHE A 24 11.96 5.05 5.54
N PRO A 25 12.73 4.23 4.80
CA PRO A 25 13.98 4.55 4.11
C PRO A 25 13.82 5.55 2.95
N GLU A 26 14.87 6.35 2.69
CA GLU A 26 14.87 7.38 1.63
C GLU A 26 14.73 6.78 0.22
N LYS A 27 15.33 5.61 -0.01
CA LYS A 27 15.23 4.87 -1.26
C LYS A 27 15.37 3.38 -0.96
N ALA A 28 14.32 2.61 -1.21
CA ALA A 28 14.34 1.16 -1.01
C ALA A 28 13.84 0.43 -2.25
N ARG A 29 14.39 -0.77 -2.46
CA ARG A 29 13.88 -1.69 -3.49
C ARG A 29 12.48 -2.14 -3.10
N PHE A 30 11.61 -2.26 -4.08
CA PHE A 30 10.28 -2.83 -3.85
C PHE A 30 9.87 -3.78 -4.97
N GLN A 31 9.00 -4.71 -4.62
CA GLN A 31 8.29 -5.58 -5.53
C GLN A 31 6.80 -5.52 -5.22
N ILE A 32 5.98 -5.38 -6.26
CA ILE A 32 4.54 -5.43 -6.13
C ILE A 32 4.12 -6.90 -6.17
N THR A 33 3.50 -7.37 -5.09
CA THR A 33 3.01 -8.74 -4.99
C THR A 33 1.56 -8.86 -5.44
N LYS A 34 0.76 -7.81 -5.22
CA LYS A 34 -0.65 -7.75 -5.59
C LYS A 34 -1.13 -6.31 -5.75
N VAL A 35 -2.04 -6.09 -6.70
CA VAL A 35 -2.74 -4.81 -6.90
C VAL A 35 -4.09 -4.85 -6.20
N ILE A 36 -4.42 -3.81 -5.44
CA ILE A 36 -5.73 -3.63 -4.81
C ILE A 36 -6.43 -2.44 -5.48
N GLU A 37 -7.48 -2.71 -6.26
CA GLU A 37 -8.31 -1.68 -6.87
C GLU A 37 -9.44 -1.28 -5.92
N LEU A 38 -9.33 -0.12 -5.29
CA LEU A 38 -10.38 0.49 -4.47
C LEU A 38 -11.37 1.31 -5.33
N PRO A 39 -12.67 1.33 -4.98
CA PRO A 39 -13.61 2.31 -5.50
C PRO A 39 -13.15 3.73 -5.17
N LYS A 40 -13.45 4.69 -6.06
CA LYS A 40 -12.96 6.08 -5.96
C LYS A 40 -13.13 6.73 -4.59
N GLU A 41 -14.32 6.62 -4.00
CA GLU A 41 -14.57 7.20 -2.67
C GLU A 41 -13.77 6.53 -1.55
N GLN A 42 -13.59 5.20 -1.63
CA GLN A 42 -12.77 4.48 -0.67
C GLN A 42 -11.29 4.81 -0.83
N TYR A 43 -10.79 4.90 -2.07
CA TYR A 43 -9.42 5.29 -2.36
C TYR A 43 -9.14 6.69 -1.82
N ARG A 44 -10.03 7.66 -2.10
CA ARG A 44 -9.94 9.03 -1.58
C ARG A 44 -9.87 9.07 -0.07
N ARG A 45 -10.73 8.29 0.61
CA ARG A 45 -10.70 8.21 2.07
C ARG A 45 -9.43 7.56 2.59
N TYR A 46 -9.01 6.45 2.00
CA TYR A 46 -7.83 5.71 2.41
C TYR A 46 -6.55 6.56 2.30
N MET A 47 -6.42 7.38 1.25
CA MET A 47 -5.31 8.34 1.12
C MET A 47 -5.20 9.33 2.29
N ASN A 48 -6.27 9.55 3.05
CA ASN A 48 -6.30 10.44 4.21
C ASN A 48 -6.24 9.70 5.56
N GLU A 49 -6.33 8.37 5.56
CA GLU A 49 -6.46 7.52 6.75
C GLU A 49 -5.54 6.28 6.64
N LEU A 50 -4.26 6.44 6.34
CA LEU A 50 -3.32 5.32 6.08
C LEU A 50 -3.06 4.43 7.30
N LEU A 51 -3.16 5.01 8.51
CA LEU A 51 -3.01 4.29 9.79
C LEU A 51 -4.30 3.59 10.24
N ARG A 52 -5.37 3.66 9.45
CA ARG A 52 -6.61 2.97 9.79
C ARG A 52 -6.49 1.48 9.49
N ASP A 53 -6.97 0.66 10.42
CA ASP A 53 -7.16 -0.76 10.14
C ASP A 53 -8.22 -0.96 9.06
N VAL A 54 -7.79 -1.61 7.98
CA VAL A 54 -8.60 -1.91 6.80
C VAL A 54 -8.49 -3.38 6.45
N SER A 55 -9.61 -3.96 6.05
CA SER A 55 -9.72 -5.41 5.88
C SER A 55 -8.94 -5.92 4.68
N PHE A 56 -8.70 -5.09 3.64
CA PHE A 56 -7.87 -5.50 2.51
C PHE A 56 -6.39 -5.63 2.86
N ILE A 57 -5.87 -4.89 3.84
CA ILE A 57 -4.50 -5.09 4.35
C ILE A 57 -4.48 -6.37 5.16
N SER A 58 -5.40 -6.49 6.13
CA SER A 58 -5.47 -7.65 7.04
C SER A 58 -5.57 -9.00 6.31
N ARG A 59 -6.31 -9.04 5.19
CA ARG A 59 -6.48 -10.27 4.38
C ARG A 59 -5.28 -10.61 3.49
N ASN A 60 -4.42 -9.64 3.20
CA ASN A 60 -3.29 -9.78 2.30
C ASN A 60 -1.93 -9.61 3.02
N VAL A 61 -1.90 -9.77 4.36
CA VAL A 61 -0.67 -9.66 5.16
C VAL A 61 0.41 -10.63 4.67
N SER A 62 0.04 -11.83 4.22
CA SER A 62 0.98 -12.81 3.67
C SER A 62 1.65 -12.39 2.37
N ASP A 63 1.09 -11.40 1.65
CA ASP A 63 1.66 -10.87 0.41
C ASP A 63 2.61 -9.68 0.68
N MET A 64 2.75 -9.25 1.93
CA MET A 64 3.63 -8.15 2.34
C MET A 64 4.77 -8.64 3.21
N GLY A 65 5.86 -7.86 3.25
CA GLY A 65 6.99 -8.12 4.12
C GLY A 65 8.29 -7.51 3.60
N PHE A 66 9.40 -7.96 4.17
CA PHE A 66 10.74 -7.53 3.77
C PHE A 66 11.61 -8.75 3.50
N ASP A 67 12.11 -8.87 2.28
CA ASP A 67 13.09 -9.89 1.93
C ASP A 67 14.50 -9.41 2.30
N GLY A 68 15.02 -9.91 3.41
CA GLY A 68 16.36 -9.57 3.90
C GLY A 68 17.51 -10.03 3.00
N LYS A 69 17.29 -10.94 2.03
CA LYS A 69 18.35 -11.37 1.10
C LYS A 69 18.57 -10.36 -0.02
N THR A 70 17.48 -9.76 -0.50
CA THR A 70 17.49 -8.80 -1.62
C THR A 70 17.28 -7.36 -1.17
N GLU A 71 17.09 -7.15 0.15
CA GLU A 71 16.74 -5.87 0.77
C GLU A 71 15.53 -5.20 0.10
N THR A 72 14.51 -6.01 -0.20
CA THR A 72 13.35 -5.61 -1.00
C THR A 72 12.06 -5.65 -0.18
N PHE A 73 11.31 -4.56 -0.22
CA PHE A 73 9.96 -4.51 0.32
C PHE A 73 8.98 -5.23 -0.62
N LEU A 74 8.25 -6.20 -0.07
CA LEU A 74 7.11 -6.83 -0.73
C LEU A 74 5.87 -6.01 -0.39
N CYS A 75 5.25 -5.41 -1.40
CA CYS A 75 4.22 -4.41 -1.22
C CYS A 75 2.93 -4.77 -1.95
N LEU A 76 1.81 -4.38 -1.35
CA LEU A 76 0.57 -4.18 -2.09
C LEU A 76 0.63 -2.85 -2.84
N PHE A 77 0.13 -2.82 -4.07
CA PHE A 77 -0.12 -1.58 -4.79
C PHE A 77 -1.61 -1.22 -4.73
N VAL A 78 -1.96 -0.24 -3.90
CA VAL A 78 -3.34 0.22 -3.70
C VAL A 78 -3.62 1.39 -4.64
N THR A 79 -4.60 1.23 -5.52
CA THR A 79 -4.96 2.23 -6.53
C THR A 79 -6.48 2.27 -6.75
N CYS A 80 -6.93 3.15 -7.65
CA CYS A 80 -8.31 3.19 -8.13
C CYS A 80 -8.28 3.18 -9.67
N ARG A 81 -9.25 2.50 -10.29
CA ARG A 81 -9.29 2.32 -11.75
C ARG A 81 -9.21 3.65 -12.52
N ASP A 82 -9.93 4.65 -12.02
CA ASP A 82 -10.14 5.94 -12.69
C ASP A 82 -9.07 6.99 -12.33
N VAL A 83 -8.00 6.61 -11.63
CA VAL A 83 -6.90 7.51 -11.27
C VAL A 83 -5.56 6.98 -11.77
N ASN A 84 -4.60 7.88 -11.94
CA ASN A 84 -3.23 7.52 -12.33
C ASN A 84 -2.31 7.31 -11.14
N THR A 85 -2.77 7.59 -9.93
CA THR A 85 -1.97 7.55 -8.69
C THR A 85 -2.15 6.22 -7.96
N GLY A 86 -1.22 5.92 -7.06
CA GLY A 86 -1.32 4.76 -6.18
C GLY A 86 -0.45 4.87 -4.95
N LEU A 87 -0.56 3.87 -4.09
CA LEU A 87 0.21 3.74 -2.85
C LEU A 87 0.83 2.35 -2.82
N LEU A 88 2.14 2.28 -2.64
CA LEU A 88 2.77 1.06 -2.16
C LEU A 88 2.53 0.97 -0.66
N VAL A 89 2.14 -0.22 -0.20
CA VAL A 89 1.80 -0.48 1.19
C VAL A 89 2.54 -1.73 1.66
N GLU A 90 3.24 -1.60 2.78
CA GLU A 90 3.75 -2.70 3.58
C GLU A 90 3.23 -2.53 5.01
N SER A 91 2.75 -3.62 5.61
CA SER A 91 2.01 -3.58 6.87
C SER A 91 2.84 -3.93 8.10
N GLU A 92 3.97 -4.61 7.93
CA GLU A 92 4.77 -5.27 8.96
C GLU A 92 3.92 -6.22 9.83
N GLY A 93 2.88 -6.83 9.26
CA GLY A 93 1.94 -7.72 9.97
C GLY A 93 0.71 -7.04 10.59
N PHE A 94 0.52 -5.74 10.38
CA PHE A 94 -0.61 -4.97 10.95
C PHE A 94 -1.79 -4.87 9.98
N GLY A 95 -2.94 -4.40 10.47
CA GLY A 95 -4.12 -4.14 9.64
C GLY A 95 -4.10 -2.80 8.88
N TYR A 96 -3.01 -2.03 8.98
CA TYR A 96 -2.85 -0.69 8.39
C TYR A 96 -1.51 -0.55 7.62
N ALA A 97 -1.34 0.53 6.87
CA ALA A 97 -0.11 0.80 6.12
C ALA A 97 0.99 1.32 7.04
N ARG A 98 1.83 0.42 7.56
CA ARG A 98 2.92 0.80 8.45
C ARG A 98 4.08 1.45 7.71
N TYR A 99 4.34 1.02 6.48
CA TYR A 99 5.15 1.74 5.51
C TYR A 99 4.29 2.04 4.28
N ALA A 100 4.38 3.27 3.79
CA ALA A 100 3.68 3.69 2.59
C ALA A 100 4.62 4.48 1.68
N ALA A 101 4.47 4.32 0.37
CA ALA A 101 5.10 5.18 -0.62
C ALA A 101 4.06 5.64 -1.65
N PHE A 102 4.02 6.95 -1.92
CA PHE A 102 3.10 7.52 -2.90
C PHE A 102 3.68 7.42 -4.31
N ILE A 103 2.92 6.86 -5.24
CA ILE A 103 3.27 6.74 -6.64
C ILE A 103 2.37 7.68 -7.45
N PRO A 104 2.91 8.77 -8.02
CA PRO A 104 2.12 9.74 -8.78
C PRO A 104 1.66 9.19 -10.14
N GLU A 105 2.40 8.23 -10.70
CA GLU A 105 2.18 7.70 -12.04
C GLU A 105 2.22 6.16 -12.05
N LYS A 106 1.05 5.52 -12.20
CA LYS A 106 0.93 4.05 -12.25
C LYS A 106 1.59 3.46 -13.50
N SER A 107 1.66 4.22 -14.60
CA SER A 107 2.35 3.81 -15.84
C SER A 107 3.86 3.66 -15.66
N ALA A 108 4.44 4.24 -14.61
CA ALA A 108 5.84 4.02 -14.26
C ALA A 108 6.08 2.63 -13.64
N LEU A 109 5.02 1.89 -13.28
CA LEU A 109 5.10 0.56 -12.68
C LEU A 109 4.81 -0.52 -13.70
N SER A 110 5.58 -1.61 -13.65
CA SER A 110 5.26 -2.83 -14.38
C SER A 110 4.26 -3.66 -13.57
N LEU A 111 2.99 -3.65 -14.00
CA LEU A 111 1.90 -4.39 -13.37
C LEU A 111 1.48 -5.64 -14.17
N ASP A 112 2.20 -5.96 -15.24
CA ASP A 112 1.90 -7.12 -16.08
C ASP A 112 2.09 -8.43 -15.28
N GLY A 113 1.10 -9.32 -15.34
CA GLY A 113 1.10 -10.58 -14.60
C GLY A 113 0.89 -10.46 -13.08
N ILE A 114 0.74 -9.26 -12.52
CA ILE A 114 0.49 -9.07 -11.09
C ILE A 114 -0.99 -9.34 -10.77
N PRO A 115 -1.31 -10.21 -9.78
CA PRO A 115 -2.69 -10.47 -9.41
C PRO A 115 -3.37 -9.19 -8.93
N THR A 116 -4.60 -8.97 -9.40
CA THR A 116 -5.39 -7.78 -9.06
C THR A 116 -6.65 -8.18 -8.30
N GLU A 117 -6.80 -7.68 -7.07
CA GLU A 117 -8.01 -7.81 -6.26
C GLU A 117 -8.86 -6.54 -6.37
N ARG A 118 -10.14 -6.70 -6.71
CA ARG A 118 -11.10 -5.59 -6.73
C ARG A 118 -11.80 -5.49 -5.39
N ALA A 119 -11.61 -4.34 -4.75
CA ALA A 119 -12.25 -4.05 -3.49
C ALA A 119 -13.74 -3.68 -3.70
N SER A 120 -14.65 -4.32 -2.96
CA SER A 120 -16.05 -3.98 -2.77
C SER A 120 -16.19 -2.89 -1.70
N GLU A 121 -17.36 -2.27 -1.62
CA GLU A 121 -17.65 -1.12 -0.74
C GLU A 121 -17.41 -1.37 0.76
N LYS A 122 -17.32 -2.64 1.18
CA LYS A 122 -17.19 -3.05 2.58
C LYS A 122 -15.76 -3.06 3.11
N TYR A 123 -14.73 -2.78 2.30
CA TYR A 123 -13.34 -2.99 2.73
C TYR A 123 -12.78 -1.92 3.71
N LEU A 124 -13.43 -0.76 3.83
CA LEU A 124 -13.18 0.22 4.90
C LEU A 124 -13.98 -0.02 6.19
N CYS A 125 -14.92 -0.98 6.19
CA CYS A 125 -15.63 -1.38 7.39
C CYS A 125 -14.67 -2.17 8.28
N ARG A 126 -14.54 -1.75 9.54
CA ARG A 126 -13.85 -2.53 10.57
C ARG A 126 -14.47 -3.92 10.59
N HIS A 127 -13.65 -4.98 10.53
CA HIS A 127 -14.06 -6.17 11.24
C HIS A 127 -14.15 -5.77 12.72
N PRO A 128 -15.25 -6.08 13.44
CA PRO A 128 -15.23 -5.96 14.88
C PRO A 128 -14.02 -6.76 15.37
N THR A 129 -13.16 -6.12 16.16
CA THR A 129 -12.08 -6.79 16.89
C THR A 129 -12.69 -8.02 17.56
N PRO A 130 -12.09 -9.23 17.44
CA PRO A 130 -12.47 -10.30 18.34
C PRO A 130 -12.17 -9.80 19.74
N GLU A 131 -13.21 -9.66 20.56
CA GLU A 131 -13.05 -9.46 21.99
C GLU A 131 -12.15 -10.59 22.50
N ARG A 132 -11.04 -10.21 23.14
CA ARG A 132 -10.11 -11.15 23.76
C ARG A 132 -10.30 -11.09 25.26
#